data_AF-A0A358A4Y8-F1
#
_entry.id   AF-A0A358A4Y8-F1
#
_cell.length_a   1.000
_cell.length_b   1.000
_cell.length_c   1.000
_cell.angle_alpha   90.00
_cell.angle_beta   90.00
_cell.angle_gamma   90.00
#
_symmetry.space_group_name_H-M   'P 1'
#
loop_
_entity.id
_entity.type
_entity.pdbx_description
1 polymer ?
#
loop_
_entity_poly.entity_id
_entity_poly.type
_entity_poly.pdbx_seq_one_letter_code
_entity_poly.pdbx_strand_id
1 'polypeptide(L)'
;MPELRSQTTTQGRNQAGARALWRATGMTDDDFNKPIIAVSNSFTQFVPGHVHLKDLGQLVCREIEAAGGVAKEFNTIAVDDGIAMGHDGMLYSLP
;
A
#
# COMPACT_ATOMS: atom_id res chain seq x y z
N MET A 1 -23.46 9.25 1.45
CA MET A 1 -22.07 8.93 1.86
C MET A 1 -21.17 10.10 1.46
N PRO A 2 -20.09 10.38 2.20
CA PRO A 2 -19.14 11.44 1.84
C PRO A 2 -18.45 11.13 0.50
N GLU A 3 -18.02 12.18 -0.20
CA GLU A 3 -17.20 12.06 -1.40
C GLU A 3 -15.82 11.52 -1.03
N LEU A 4 -15.43 10.40 -1.63
CA LEU A 4 -14.16 9.73 -1.34
C LEU A 4 -13.05 10.26 -2.24
N ARG A 5 -11.82 10.36 -1.70
CA ARG A 5 -10.63 10.75 -2.49
C ARG A 5 -10.38 9.83 -3.69
N SER A 6 -10.77 8.55 -3.59
CA SER A 6 -10.68 7.59 -4.71
C SER A 6 -11.52 7.99 -5.92
N GLN A 7 -12.55 8.83 -5.77
CA GLN A 7 -13.39 9.28 -6.89
C GLN A 7 -12.61 10.10 -7.92
N THR A 8 -11.52 10.76 -7.52
CA THR A 8 -10.66 11.54 -8.42
C THR A 8 -10.12 10.74 -9.61
N THR A 9 -9.87 9.43 -9.44
CA THR A 9 -9.32 8.56 -10.50
C THR A 9 -10.27 7.45 -10.93
N THR A 10 -11.41 7.28 -10.25
CA THR A 10 -12.39 6.23 -10.55
C THR A 10 -13.64 6.78 -11.23
N GLN A 11 -14.01 8.04 -11.03
CA GLN A 11 -15.28 8.60 -11.50
C GLN A 11 -15.11 9.60 -12.65
N GLY A 12 -16.19 9.76 -13.43
CA GLY A 12 -16.25 10.74 -14.53
C GLY A 12 -15.63 10.28 -15.85
N ARG A 13 -16.05 10.95 -16.94
CA ARG A 13 -15.64 10.60 -18.32
C ARG A 13 -14.13 10.74 -18.54
N ASN A 14 -13.53 11.80 -18.00
CA ASN A 14 -12.11 12.10 -18.22
C ASN A 14 -11.17 11.07 -17.56
N GLN A 15 -11.64 10.31 -16.57
CA GLN A 15 -10.85 9.31 -15.86
C GLN A 15 -10.94 7.91 -16.47
N ALA A 16 -11.37 7.78 -17.73
CA ALA A 16 -11.43 6.49 -18.42
C ALA A 16 -10.05 5.80 -18.50
N GLY A 17 -8.98 6.55 -18.75
CA GLY A 17 -7.62 6.03 -18.78
C GLY A 17 -7.15 5.51 -17.41
N ALA A 18 -7.43 6.27 -16.34
CA ALA A 18 -7.11 5.84 -14.98
C ALA A 18 -7.87 4.55 -14.61
N ARG A 19 -9.16 4.45 -14.95
CA ARG A 19 -9.92 3.21 -14.77
C ARG A 19 -9.33 2.03 -15.54
N ALA A 20 -8.83 2.22 -16.76
CA ALA A 20 -8.18 1.15 -17.52
C ALA A 20 -6.93 0.62 -16.79
N LEU A 21 -6.12 1.50 -16.21
CA LEU A 21 -4.96 1.09 -15.40
C LEU A 21 -5.39 0.40 -14.10
N TRP A 22 -6.43 0.87 -13.43
CA TRP A 22 -6.99 0.19 -12.26
C TRP A 22 -7.44 -1.25 -12.59
N ARG A 23 -8.06 -1.48 -13.75
CA ARG A 23 -8.40 -2.83 -14.21
C ARG A 23 -7.19 -3.71 -14.43
N ALA A 24 -6.10 -3.16 -14.95
CA ALA A 24 -4.85 -3.88 -15.10
C ALA A 24 -4.28 -4.35 -13.74
N THR A 25 -4.65 -3.70 -12.63
CA THR A 25 -4.33 -4.15 -11.25
C THR A 25 -5.32 -5.16 -10.67
N GLY A 26 -6.28 -5.65 -11.47
CA GLY A 26 -7.29 -6.62 -11.07
C GLY A 26 -8.62 -6.04 -10.58
N MET A 27 -8.84 -4.71 -10.63
CA MET A 27 -10.14 -4.13 -10.26
C MET A 27 -11.22 -4.42 -11.29
N THR A 28 -12.42 -4.70 -10.79
CA THR A 28 -13.65 -4.92 -11.55
C THR A 28 -14.54 -3.66 -11.53
N ASP A 29 -15.66 -3.70 -12.25
CA ASP A 29 -16.63 -2.59 -12.31
C ASP A 29 -17.23 -2.29 -10.94
N ASP A 30 -17.49 -3.35 -10.17
CA ASP A 30 -18.08 -3.27 -8.83
C ASP A 30 -17.12 -2.61 -7.81
N ASP A 31 -15.82 -2.57 -8.12
CA ASP A 31 -14.82 -2.01 -7.23
C ASP A 31 -14.72 -0.48 -7.30
N PHE A 32 -15.19 0.16 -8.37
CA PHE A 32 -15.03 1.62 -8.54
C PHE A 32 -15.90 2.47 -7.60
N ASN A 33 -16.88 1.85 -6.94
CA ASN A 33 -17.70 2.51 -5.94
C ASN A 33 -17.26 2.20 -4.51
N LYS A 34 -16.24 1.34 -4.34
CA LYS A 34 -15.69 0.95 -3.03
C LYS A 34 -14.61 1.94 -2.57
N PRO A 35 -14.38 2.09 -1.25
CA PRO A 35 -13.22 2.81 -0.75
C PRO A 35 -11.93 2.06 -1.14
N ILE A 36 -10.96 2.81 -1.68
CA ILE A 36 -9.60 2.29 -1.94
C ILE A 36 -8.75 2.61 -0.71
N ILE A 37 -8.20 1.57 -0.09
CA ILE A 37 -7.38 1.66 1.10
C ILE A 37 -5.93 1.28 0.74
N ALA A 38 -5.03 2.23 0.93
CA ALA A 38 -3.61 1.99 0.74
C ALA A 38 -3.02 1.34 2.00
N VAL A 39 -2.31 0.21 1.82
CA VAL A 39 -1.57 -0.46 2.89
C VAL A 39 -0.10 -0.10 2.73
N SER A 40 0.38 0.82 3.58
CA SER A 40 1.78 1.25 3.60
C SER A 40 2.60 0.25 4.40
N ASN A 41 3.45 -0.52 3.72
CA ASN A 41 4.29 -1.54 4.35
C ASN A 41 5.77 -1.12 4.30
N SER A 42 6.58 -1.55 5.25
CA SER A 42 8.02 -1.34 5.27
C SER A 42 8.77 -2.68 5.21
N PHE A 43 8.16 -3.70 4.59
CA PHE A 43 8.78 -5.01 4.38
C PHE A 43 10.12 -4.87 3.68
N THR A 44 11.13 -5.49 4.27
CA THR A 44 12.47 -5.60 3.71
C THR A 44 13.15 -6.82 4.30
N GLN A 45 14.07 -7.42 3.54
CA GLN A 45 14.91 -8.52 4.02
C GLN A 45 16.12 -8.03 4.82
N PHE A 46 16.38 -6.72 4.86
CA PHE A 46 17.52 -6.13 5.54
C PHE A 46 17.29 -5.90 7.05
N VAL A 47 16.03 -5.87 7.49
CA VAL A 47 15.66 -5.61 8.89
C VAL A 47 14.93 -6.85 9.42
N PRO A 48 15.51 -7.64 10.35
CA PRO A 48 14.87 -8.85 10.88
C PRO A 48 13.47 -8.58 11.45
N GLY A 49 13.28 -7.42 12.08
CA GLY A 49 12.00 -6.96 12.59
C GLY A 49 10.95 -6.68 11.50
N HIS A 50 11.30 -6.61 10.22
CA HIS A 50 10.38 -6.27 9.13
C HIS A 50 10.12 -7.42 8.16
N VAL A 51 10.87 -8.53 8.22
CA VAL A 51 10.74 -9.65 7.27
C VAL A 51 9.33 -10.24 7.26
N HIS A 52 8.71 -10.36 8.44
CA HIS A 52 7.37 -10.91 8.60
C HIS A 52 6.26 -9.99 8.06
N LEU A 53 6.58 -8.72 7.79
CA LEU A 53 5.58 -7.77 7.30
C LEU A 53 5.07 -8.12 5.90
N LYS A 54 5.79 -8.92 5.11
CA LYS A 54 5.31 -9.43 3.82
C LYS A 54 3.96 -10.15 3.97
N ASP A 55 3.89 -11.08 4.92
CA ASP A 55 2.70 -11.90 5.12
C ASP A 55 1.60 -11.13 5.87
N LEU A 56 2.01 -10.23 6.78
CA LEU A 56 1.09 -9.37 7.51
C LEU A 56 0.40 -8.35 6.59
N GLY A 57 1.13 -7.70 5.68
CA GLY A 57 0.55 -6.76 4.72
C GLY A 57 -0.50 -7.42 3.83
N GLN A 58 -0.22 -8.63 3.36
CA GLN A 58 -1.18 -9.44 2.61
C GLN A 58 -2.39 -9.88 3.45
N LEU A 59 -2.22 -10.18 4.74
CA LEU A 59 -3.34 -10.43 5.66
C LEU A 59 -4.24 -9.21 5.77
N VAL A 60 -3.67 -8.03 6.02
CA VAL A 60 -4.42 -6.77 6.11
C VAL A 60 -5.19 -6.49 4.81
N CYS A 61 -4.57 -6.70 3.64
CA CYS A 61 -5.23 -6.55 2.36
C CYS A 61 -6.48 -7.44 2.23
N ARG A 62 -6.38 -8.72 2.61
CA ARG A 62 -7.51 -9.66 2.56
C ARG A 62 -8.66 -9.24 3.48
N GLU A 63 -8.36 -8.74 4.67
CA GLU A 63 -9.39 -8.28 5.61
C GLU A 63 -10.10 -7.01 5.13
N ILE A 64 -9.36 -6.09 4.48
CA ILE A 64 -9.95 -4.90 3.83
C ILE A 64 -10.91 -5.32 2.71
N GLU A 65 -10.51 -6.28 1.88
CA GLU A 65 -11.34 -6.80 0.79
C GLU A 65 -12.60 -7.51 1.33
N ALA A 66 -12.46 -8.31 2.39
CA ALA A 66 -13.57 -8.97 3.07
C ALA A 66 -14.57 -7.97 3.69
N ALA A 67 -14.08 -6.81 4.15
CA ALA A 67 -14.90 -5.70 4.64
C ALA A 67 -15.56 -4.86 3.52
N GLY A 68 -15.34 -5.20 2.24
CA GLY A 68 -15.94 -4.51 1.10
C GLY A 68 -15.13 -3.31 0.58
N GLY A 69 -13.86 -3.19 0.96
CA GLY A 69 -12.91 -2.23 0.40
C GLY A 69 -12.09 -2.80 -0.76
N VAL A 70 -11.25 -1.95 -1.35
CA VAL A 70 -10.22 -2.34 -2.31
C VAL A 70 -8.87 -2.08 -1.66
N ALA A 71 -8.08 -3.12 -1.43
CA ALA A 71 -6.75 -2.98 -0.84
C ALA A 71 -5.68 -2.78 -1.93
N LYS A 72 -4.75 -1.85 -1.69
CA LYS A 72 -3.55 -1.69 -2.52
C LYS A 72 -2.34 -1.49 -1.63
N GLU A 73 -1.50 -2.51 -1.55
CA GLU A 73 -0.25 -2.46 -0.81
C GLU A 73 0.85 -1.76 -1.62
N PHE A 74 1.62 -0.92 -0.96
CA PHE A 74 2.88 -0.39 -1.47
C PHE A 74 3.93 -0.39 -0.37
N ASN A 75 5.20 -0.31 -0.74
CA ASN A 75 6.30 -0.37 0.22
C ASN A 75 6.99 0.99 0.37
N THR A 76 7.44 1.27 1.59
CA THR A 76 8.38 2.32 1.96
C THR A 76 9.68 1.70 2.48
N ILE A 77 10.71 2.51 2.61
CA ILE A 77 12.02 2.08 3.12
C ILE A 77 11.98 1.77 4.62
N ALA A 78 12.94 0.96 5.06
CA ALA A 78 13.31 0.79 6.45
C ALA A 78 14.81 0.54 6.55
N VAL A 79 15.38 0.90 7.70
CA VAL A 79 16.78 0.71 8.05
C VAL A 79 16.87 -0.11 9.32
N ASP A 80 17.98 -0.83 9.48
CA ASP A 80 18.23 -1.63 10.67
C ASP A 80 19.23 -0.89 11.56
N ASP A 81 18.74 -0.30 12.66
CA ASP A 81 19.59 0.39 13.63
C ASP A 81 20.63 -0.56 14.26
N GLY A 82 20.26 -1.82 14.45
CA GLY A 82 21.13 -2.90 14.94
C GLY A 82 22.39 -3.05 14.11
N ILE A 83 22.21 -3.15 12.79
CA ILE A 83 23.29 -3.30 11.82
C ILE A 83 24.05 -1.99 11.61
N ALA A 84 23.35 -0.85 11.58
CA ALA A 84 23.96 0.47 11.32
C ALA A 84 24.79 1.00 12.51
N MET A 85 24.58 0.48 13.71
CA MET A 85 25.31 0.89 14.92
C MET A 85 26.84 0.74 14.76
N GLY A 86 27.57 1.81 15.05
CA GLY A 86 29.04 1.80 15.13
C GLY A 86 29.78 2.16 13.84
N HIS A 87 29.08 2.58 12.77
CA HIS A 87 29.70 3.12 11.56
C HIS A 87 28.83 4.23 10.93
N ASP A 88 29.31 4.81 9.82
CA ASP A 88 28.68 5.96 9.14
C ASP A 88 27.21 5.73 8.69
N GLY A 89 26.74 4.49 8.73
CA GLY A 89 25.34 4.14 8.40
C GLY A 89 24.34 4.72 9.40
N MET A 90 24.74 4.90 10.67
CA MET A 90 23.87 5.45 11.71
C MET A 90 23.47 6.92 11.44
N LEU A 91 24.22 7.63 10.59
CA LEU A 91 23.88 8.98 10.14
C LEU A 91 22.56 9.02 9.34
N TYR A 92 22.06 7.87 8.91
CA TYR A 92 20.87 7.72 8.06
C TYR A 92 19.67 7.06 8.77
N SER A 93 19.70 6.89 10.10
CA SER A 93 18.61 6.24 10.85
C SER A 93 17.38 7.14 11.11
N LEU A 94 17.60 8.36 11.62
CA LEU A 94 16.56 9.35 11.93
C LEU A 94 16.11 10.32 10.79
N PRO A 95 16.92 10.65 9.76
CA PRO A 95 16.72 11.84 8.92
C PRO A 95 15.55 11.77 7.92
#